data_AF-A0A931X7Y3-F1
#
_entry.id   AF-A0A931X7Y3-F1
#
_cell.length_a   1.000
_cell.length_b   1.000
_cell.length_c   1.000
_cell.angle_alpha   90.00
_cell.angle_beta   90.00
_cell.angle_gamma   90.00
#
_symmetry.space_group_name_H-M   'P 1'
#
loop_
_entity.id
_entity.type
_entity.pdbx_description
1 polymer ?
#
loop_
_entity_poly.entity_id
_entity_poly.type
_entity_poly.pdbx_seq_one_letter_code
_entity_poly.pdbx_strand_id
1 'polypeptide(L)'
;MLEAEQMPPERTVFVSGIGCSSRFPHYLKTYGFHGIHGRALPVAIGAKLRRPELNVFVVMGDGDCTSIGAGHWIHTTRYNPKLTALLLDRGIRPTPSPGAPTCRR
;
A
#
# COMPACT_ATOMS: atom_id res chain seq x y z
N MET A 1 -0.04 -8.37 14.25
CA MET A 1 0.08 -9.11 12.98
C MET A 1 1.50 -9.63 12.79
N LEU A 2 2.51 -8.76 12.61
CA LEU A 2 3.90 -9.21 12.40
C LEU A 2 4.46 -10.08 13.54
N GLU A 3 4.15 -9.71 14.79
CA GLU A 3 4.59 -10.42 15.99
C GLU A 3 3.88 -11.78 16.18
N ALA A 4 2.59 -11.84 15.84
CA ALA A 4 1.81 -13.08 15.90
C ALA A 4 2.30 -14.11 14.88
N GLU A 5 2.69 -13.66 13.69
CA GLU A 5 3.24 -14.47 12.60
C GLU A 5 4.77 -14.64 12.68
N GLN A 6 5.41 -14.12 13.75
CA GLN A 6 6.87 -14.16 13.97
C GLN A 6 7.69 -13.74 12.73
N MET A 7 7.20 -12.74 12.00
CA MET A 7 7.83 -12.32 10.75
C MET A 7 9.09 -11.49 11.07
N PRO A 8 10.28 -11.91 10.61
CA PRO A 8 11.50 -11.18 10.88
C PRO A 8 11.43 -9.79 10.24
N PRO A 9 11.72 -8.71 10.99
CA PRO A 9 11.65 -7.35 10.49
C PRO A 9 12.52 -7.10 9.25
N GLU A 10 13.65 -7.78 9.15
CA GLU A 10 14.63 -7.65 8.06
C GLU A 10 14.16 -8.31 6.75
N ARG A 11 13.15 -9.18 6.82
CA ARG A 11 12.50 -9.76 5.63
C ARG A 11 11.16 -9.13 5.32
N THR A 12 10.79 -8.06 6.03
CA THR A 12 9.49 -7.42 5.88
C THR A 12 9.66 -6.01 5.32
N VAL A 13 8.92 -5.71 4.26
CA VAL A 13 8.94 -4.41 3.58
C VAL A 13 7.54 -3.84 3.53
N PHE A 14 7.39 -2.60 3.99
CA PHE A 14 6.17 -1.82 3.84
C PHE A 14 6.35 -0.77 2.75
N VAL A 15 5.48 -0.79 1.75
CA VAL A 15 5.48 0.16 0.63
C VAL A 15 4.23 1.02 0.74
N SER A 16 4.37 2.34 0.73
CA SER A 16 3.24 3.27 0.78
C SER A 16 3.26 4.30 -0.34
N GLY A 17 2.07 4.84 -0.66
CA GLY A 17 1.87 5.93 -1.60
C GLY A 17 1.96 7.29 -0.91
N ILE A 18 1.05 8.21 -1.21
CA ILE A 18 0.94 9.51 -0.54
C ILE A 18 -0.44 9.63 0.13
N GLY A 19 -0.46 10.08 1.38
CA GLY A 19 -1.69 10.32 2.15
C GLY A 19 -1.52 10.13 3.66
N CYS A 20 -2.57 10.37 4.42
CA CYS A 20 -2.55 10.17 5.88
C CYS A 20 -2.24 8.72 6.28
N SER A 21 -2.71 7.75 5.49
CA SER A 21 -2.41 6.32 5.62
C SER A 21 -0.97 5.95 5.23
N SER A 22 -0.29 6.79 4.44
CA SER A 22 1.02 6.46 3.86
C SER A 22 2.20 6.71 4.80
N ARG A 23 1.96 7.25 6.00
CA ARG A 23 2.98 7.34 7.06
C ARG A 23 3.21 6.02 7.79
N PHE A 24 2.42 4.99 7.50
CA PHE A 24 2.50 3.68 8.14
C PHE A 24 3.91 3.06 8.17
N PRO A 25 4.72 3.10 7.09
CA PRO A 25 6.07 2.55 7.13
C PRO A 25 7.00 3.26 8.12
N HIS A 26 6.73 4.52 8.49
CA HIS A 26 7.54 5.27 9.45
C HIS A 26 7.32 4.85 10.91
N TYR A 27 6.20 4.17 11.19
CA TYR A 27 5.86 3.73 12.55
C TYR A 27 6.32 2.30 12.85
N LEU A 28 6.93 1.63 11.88
CA LEU A 28 7.35 0.23 11.98
C LEU A 28 8.88 0.11 11.96
N LYS A 29 9.40 -0.77 12.81
CA LYS A 29 10.83 -1.12 12.83
C LYS A 29 11.17 -2.15 11.73
N THR A 30 10.80 -1.87 10.49
CA THR A 30 11.01 -2.75 9.32
C THR A 30 11.55 -1.93 8.14
N TYR A 31 11.88 -2.57 7.03
CA TYR A 31 12.16 -1.81 5.81
C TYR A 31 10.88 -1.10 5.34
N GLY A 32 11.02 0.17 4.97
CA GLY A 32 9.92 1.03 4.56
C GLY A 32 10.26 1.81 3.30
N PHE A 33 9.33 1.89 2.36
CA PHE A 33 9.43 2.74 1.18
C PHE A 33 8.19 3.63 1.08
N HIS A 34 8.39 4.94 1.18
CA HIS A 34 7.35 5.94 0.97
C HIS A 34 7.53 6.53 -0.42
N GLY A 35 6.65 6.17 -1.33
CA GLY A 35 6.75 6.48 -2.74
C GLY A 35 5.91 7.67 -3.19
N ILE A 36 5.53 7.61 -4.46
CA ILE A 36 4.73 8.64 -5.14
C ILE A 36 3.24 8.24 -5.07
N HIS A 37 2.38 9.26 -5.08
CA HIS A 37 0.92 9.09 -5.03
C HIS A 37 0.42 8.12 -6.10
N GLY A 38 -0.32 7.08 -5.68
CA GLY A 38 -0.89 6.05 -6.54
C GLY A 38 0.12 5.05 -7.12
N ARG A 39 1.38 5.09 -6.71
CA ARG A 39 2.46 4.23 -7.28
C ARG A 39 3.03 3.22 -6.29
N ALA A 40 2.34 2.98 -5.16
CA ALA A 40 2.78 1.98 -4.18
C ALA A 40 2.82 0.56 -4.75
N LEU A 41 1.80 0.16 -5.54
CA LEU A 41 1.70 -1.21 -6.07
C LEU A 41 2.77 -1.56 -7.11
N PRO A 42 3.06 -0.72 -8.14
CA PRO A 42 4.16 -1.01 -9.07
C PRO A 42 5.50 -1.19 -8.37
N VAL A 43 5.79 -0.34 -7.37
CA VAL A 43 7.03 -0.45 -6.59
C VAL A 43 7.07 -1.75 -5.79
N ALA A 44 5.96 -2.11 -5.15
CA ALA A 44 5.84 -3.35 -4.40
C ALA A 44 6.00 -4.60 -5.27
N ILE A 45 5.43 -4.58 -6.48
CA ILE A 45 5.62 -5.65 -7.47
C ILE A 45 7.09 -5.76 -7.85
N GLY A 46 7.76 -4.64 -8.18
CA GLY A 46 9.18 -4.64 -8.51
C GLY A 46 10.05 -5.22 -7.40
N ALA A 47 9.78 -4.82 -6.14
CA ALA A 47 10.46 -5.36 -4.98
C ALA A 47 10.23 -6.87 -4.83
N LYS A 48 8.99 -7.34 -5.00
CA LYS A 48 8.64 -8.75 -4.88
C LYS A 48 9.20 -9.61 -6.02
N LEU A 49 9.25 -9.08 -7.24
CA LEU A 49 9.86 -9.76 -8.38
C LEU A 49 11.37 -9.91 -8.20
N ARG A 50 12.04 -8.87 -7.68
CA ARG A 50 13.49 -8.93 -7.46
C ARG A 50 13.87 -9.80 -6.27
N ARG A 51 13.05 -9.79 -5.21
CA ARG A 51 13.27 -10.52 -3.96
C ARG A 51 12.01 -11.28 -3.51
N PRO A 52 11.76 -12.47 -4.08
CA PRO A 52 10.56 -13.27 -3.81
C PRO A 52 10.41 -13.74 -2.36
N GLU A 53 11.50 -13.81 -1.61
CA GLU A 53 11.56 -14.22 -0.21
C GLU A 53 11.06 -13.14 0.77
N LEU A 54 10.94 -11.89 0.32
CA LEU A 54 10.48 -10.79 1.17
C LEU A 54 8.96 -10.81 1.37
N ASN A 55 8.54 -10.49 2.58
CA ASN A 55 7.16 -10.22 2.92
C ASN A 55 6.84 -8.77 2.58
N VAL A 56 6.08 -8.57 1.51
CA VAL A 56 5.78 -7.23 0.99
C VAL A 56 4.35 -6.86 1.36
N PHE A 57 4.23 -5.77 2.12
CA PHE A 57 2.97 -5.16 2.51
C PHE A 57 2.84 -3.81 1.82
N VAL A 58 1.68 -3.55 1.21
CA VAL A 58 1.39 -2.30 0.53
C VAL A 58 0.32 -1.56 1.30
N VAL A 59 0.56 -0.32 1.71
CA VAL A 59 -0.39 0.49 2.47
C VAL A 59 -0.83 1.69 1.64
N MET A 60 -2.13 1.77 1.37
CA MET A 60 -2.70 2.81 0.52
C MET A 60 -3.96 3.38 1.17
N GLY A 61 -4.26 4.64 0.88
CA GLY A 61 -5.58 5.21 1.16
C GLY A 61 -6.59 4.88 0.05
N ASP A 62 -7.86 5.14 0.33
CA ASP A 62 -8.95 5.12 -0.65
C ASP A 62 -8.60 5.87 -1.94
N GLY A 63 -8.21 7.15 -1.89
CA GLY A 63 -7.86 7.94 -3.07
C GLY A 63 -6.58 7.46 -3.76
N ASP A 64 -5.59 6.97 -3.00
CA ASP A 64 -4.33 6.47 -3.55
C ASP A 64 -4.54 5.17 -4.35
N CYS A 65 -5.39 4.26 -3.86
CA CYS A 65 -5.67 2.97 -4.49
C CYS A 65 -6.79 3.03 -5.54
N THR A 66 -7.92 3.68 -5.23
CA THR A 66 -9.15 3.62 -6.04
C THR A 66 -9.35 4.80 -6.98
N SER A 67 -8.52 5.84 -6.88
CA SER A 67 -8.50 6.96 -7.85
C SER A 67 -7.22 6.91 -8.69
N ILE A 68 -6.15 7.61 -8.30
CA ILE A 68 -4.94 7.74 -9.11
C ILE A 68 -4.20 6.39 -9.32
N GLY A 69 -4.31 5.48 -8.36
CA GLY A 69 -3.73 4.14 -8.42
C GLY A 69 -4.64 3.05 -8.99
N ALA A 70 -5.87 3.38 -9.43
CA ALA A 70 -6.87 2.38 -9.80
C ALA A 70 -6.42 1.43 -10.91
N GLY A 71 -5.73 1.96 -11.93
CA GLY A 71 -5.17 1.12 -13.00
C GLY A 71 -4.18 0.10 -12.46
N HIS A 72 -3.28 0.53 -11.57
CA HIS A 72 -2.29 -0.35 -10.96
C HIS A 72 -2.91 -1.37 -10.03
N TRP A 73 -3.99 -1.02 -9.32
CA TRP A 73 -4.78 -1.96 -8.52
C TRP A 73 -5.31 -3.12 -9.35
N ILE A 74 -6.03 -2.82 -10.44
CA ILE A 74 -6.61 -3.82 -11.32
C ILE A 74 -5.52 -4.73 -11.91
N HIS A 75 -4.42 -4.16 -12.39
CA HIS A 75 -3.31 -4.94 -12.93
C HIS A 75 -2.62 -5.79 -11.86
N THR A 76 -2.44 -5.28 -10.65
CA THR A 76 -1.84 -6.03 -9.55
C THR A 76 -2.69 -7.23 -9.19
N THR A 77 -4.01 -7.07 -9.07
CA THR A 77 -4.93 -8.20 -8.84
C THR A 77 -4.84 -9.22 -9.98
N ARG A 78 -4.78 -8.77 -11.24
CA ARG A 78 -4.67 -9.65 -12.41
C ARG A 78 -3.37 -10.45 -12.43
N TYR A 79 -2.24 -9.86 -12.03
CA TYR A 79 -0.95 -10.55 -12.01
C TYR A 79 -0.76 -11.47 -10.81
N ASN A 80 -1.65 -11.39 -9.81
CA ASN A 80 -1.62 -12.21 -8.59
C ASN A 80 -0.23 -12.35 -7.94
N PRO A 81 0.53 -11.24 -7.74
CA PRO A 81 1.80 -11.31 -7.02
C PRO A 81 1.55 -11.67 -5.55
N LYS A 82 2.46 -12.44 -4.95
CA LYS A 82 2.38 -12.85 -3.54
C LYS A 82 2.75 -11.67 -2.60
N LEU A 83 1.84 -10.70 -2.49
CA LEU A 83 1.94 -9.53 -1.62
C LEU A 83 0.61 -9.29 -0.90
N THR A 84 0.66 -8.52 0.19
CA THR A 84 -0.53 -8.14 0.95
C THR A 84 -0.80 -6.65 0.73
N ALA A 85 -1.98 -6.29 0.23
CA ALA A 85 -2.38 -4.90 0.06
C ALA A 85 -3.43 -4.49 1.11
N LEU A 86 -3.12 -3.44 1.85
CA LEU A 86 -3.93 -2.85 2.91
C LEU A 86 -4.52 -1.54 2.38
N LEU A 87 -5.83 -1.57 2.09
CA LEU A 87 -6.60 -0.39 1.72
C LEU A 87 -7.21 0.21 2.99
N LEU A 88 -6.71 1.37 3.40
CA LEU A 88 -7.25 2.13 4.52
C LEU A 88 -8.34 3.08 4.00
N ASP A 89 -9.56 2.58 3.96
CA ASP A 89 -10.73 3.34 3.57
C ASP A 89 -11.23 4.22 4.73
N ARG A 90 -11.35 5.53 4.47
CA ARG A 90 -11.85 6.52 5.41
C ARG A 90 -13.17 7.14 4.93
N GLY A 91 -13.59 6.88 3.69
CA GLY A 91 -14.76 7.52 3.06
C GLY A 91 -14.62 9.04 2.84
N ILE A 92 -13.48 9.65 3.18
CA ILE A 92 -13.22 11.09 3.06
C ILE A 92 -11.75 11.36 2.74
N ARG A 93 -11.51 12.27 1.78
CA ARG A 93 -10.16 12.75 1.46
C ARG A 93 -9.74 13.85 2.44
N PRO A 94 -8.44 13.96 2.78
CA PRO A 94 -7.94 15.04 3.65
C PRO A 94 -8.06 16.45 3.03
N THR A 95 -8.25 16.55 1.72
CA THR A 95 -8.39 17.82 0.99
C THR A 95 -9.86 18.24 0.87
N PRO A 96 -10.16 19.55 0.79
CA PRO A 96 -11.53 20.09 0.69
C PRO A 96 -12.10 19.92 -0.73
N SER A 97 -12.09 18.69 -1.26
CA SER A 97 -12.58 18.33 -2.59
C SER A 97 -13.79 17.38 -2.46
N PRO A 98 -14.55 17.13 -3.56
CA PRO A 98 -15.64 16.15 -3.52
C PRO A 98 -15.13 14.81 -2.99
N GLY A 99 -15.99 14.10 -2.25
CA GLY A 99 -15.67 12.91 -1.46
C GLY A 99 -14.77 11.88 -2.15
N ALA A 100 -14.12 11.03 -1.36
CA ALA A 100 -13.36 9.91 -1.89
C ALA A 100 -14.25 9.00 -2.77
N PRO A 101 -13.69 8.19 -3.69
CA PRO A 101 -14.48 7.26 -4.50
C PRO A 101 -15.34 6.28 -3.67
N THR A 102 -14.93 6.02 -2.43
CA THR A 102 -15.63 5.17 -1.45
C THR A 102 -16.62 5.93 -0.56
N CYS A 103 -16.71 7.26 -0.69
CA CYS A 103 -17.62 8.09 0.09
C CYS A 103 -19.07 7.68 -0.18
N ARG A 104 -19.78 7.19 0.85
CA ARG A 104 -21.21 6.88 0.75
C ARG A 104 -21.99 8.19 0.67
N ARG A 105 -22.86 8.29 -0.34
CA ARG A 105 -23.83 9.39 -0.48
C ARG A 105 -24.91 9.30 0.58
#